data_AF-A0A955XMJ3-F1
#
_entry.id   AF-A0A955XMJ3-F1
#
_cell.length_a   1.000
_cell.length_b   1.000
_cell.length_c   1.000
_cell.angle_alpha   90.00
_cell.angle_beta   90.00
_cell.angle_gamma   90.00
#
_symmetry.space_group_name_H-M   'P 1'
#
loop_
_entity.id
_entity.type
_entity.pdbx_description
1 polymer ?
#
loop_
_entity_poly.entity_id
_entity_poly.type
_entity_poly.pdbx_seq_one_letter_code
_entity_poly.pdbx_strand_id
1 'polypeptide(L)' 'LYWGLTAFHALHVVFGLPLLAWAALRVKRPDATFEPDLNLHTATAYWHMCDLVWILVFPTLYLL' A
#
# COMPACT_ATOMS: atom_id res chain seq x y z
N LEU A 1 10.77 15.07 -14.08
CA LEU A 1 9.77 13.98 -13.98
C LEU A 1 10.24 12.88 -13.04
N TYR A 2 11.38 12.24 -13.32
CA TYR A 2 11.96 11.15 -12.51
C TYR A 2 11.91 11.38 -10.98
N TRP A 3 12.57 12.43 -10.48
CA TRP A 3 12.65 12.71 -9.04
C TRP A 3 11.28 13.05 -8.43
N GLY A 4 10.44 13.82 -9.13
CA GLY A 4 9.12 14.22 -8.62
C GLY A 4 8.15 13.04 -8.51
N LEU A 5 8.12 12.17 -9.52
CA LEU A 5 7.23 11.01 -9.58
C LEU A 5 7.68 9.93 -8.58
N THR A 6 8.99 9.70 -8.48
CA THR A 6 9.58 8.79 -7.49
C THR A 6 9.37 9.29 -6.07
N ALA A 7 9.58 10.59 -5.80
CA ALA A 7 9.36 11.16 -4.47
C ALA A 7 7.89 11.11 -4.06
N PHE A 8 6.96 11.45 -4.96
CA PHE A 8 5.52 11.34 -4.73
C PHE A 8 5.12 9.89 -4.40
N HIS A 9 5.61 8.93 -5.17
CA HIS A 9 5.35 7.51 -4.92
C HIS A 9 5.90 7.05 -3.56
N ALA A 10 7.16 7.39 -3.24
CA ALA A 10 7.77 7.07 -1.96
C ALA A 10 6.97 7.64 -0.78
N LEU A 11 6.43 8.85 -0.92
CA LEU A 11 5.58 9.49 0.08
C LEU A 11 4.27 8.70 0.30
N HIS A 12 3.65 8.21 -0.77
CA HIS A 12 2.45 7.36 -0.69
C HIS A 12 2.74 6.02 -0.01
N VAL A 13 3.86 5.38 -0.33
CA VAL A 13 4.29 4.12 0.32
C VAL A 13 4.51 4.33 1.81
N VAL A 14 5.18 5.42 2.20
CA VAL A 14 5.39 5.77 3.61
C VAL A 14 4.06 5.97 4.35
N PHE A 15 3.05 6.54 3.70
CA PHE A 15 1.70 6.63 4.27
C PHE A 15 0.96 5.28 4.33
N GLY A 16 1.21 4.37 3.39
CA GLY A 16 0.65 3.02 3.40
C GLY A 16 1.23 2.11 4.49
N LEU A 17 2.47 2.33 4.92
CA LEU A 17 3.14 1.49 5.91
C LEU A 17 2.43 1.46 7.28
N PRO A 18 2.03 2.61 7.88
CA PRO A 18 1.20 2.61 9.09
C PRO A 18 -0.14 1.89 8.90
N LEU A 19 -0.75 2.00 7.72
CA LEU A 19 -2.02 1.37 7.42
C LEU A 19 -1.88 -0.17 7.37
N LEU A 20 -0.80 -0.67 6.76
CA LEU A 20 -0.46 -2.09 6.79
C LEU A 20 -0.10 -2.58 8.19
N ALA A 21 0.66 -1.81 8.97
CA ALA A 21 0.99 -2.17 10.34
C ALA A 21 -0.29 -2.30 11.18
N TRP A 22 -1.22 -1.35 11.04
CA TRP A 22 -2.54 -1.42 11.67
C TRP A 22 -3.34 -2.63 11.21
N ALA A 23 -3.39 -2.90 9.91
CA ALA A 23 -4.07 -4.07 9.33
C ALA A 23 -3.49 -5.39 9.87
N ALA A 24 -2.16 -5.51 9.92
CA ALA A 24 -1.48 -6.69 10.47
C ALA A 24 -1.78 -6.90 11.95
N LEU A 25 -1.82 -5.82 12.74
CA LEU A 25 -2.20 -5.89 14.16
C LEU A 25 -3.66 -6.27 14.36
N ARG A 26 -4.57 -5.83 13.46
CA ARG A 26 -5.99 -6.21 13.51
C ARG A 26 -6.22 -7.69 13.23
N VAL A 27 -5.56 -8.24 12.22
CA VAL A 27 -5.67 -9.66 11.86
C VAL A 27 -5.08 -10.58 12.94
N LYS A 28 -4.08 -10.11 13.69
CA LYS A 28 -3.44 -10.89 14.77
C LYS A 28 -4.22 -10.91 16.10
N ARG A 29 -5.34 -10.20 16.22
CA ARG A 29 -6.11 -10.19 17.47
C ARG A 29 -6.85 -11.53 17.66
N PRO A 30 -6.86 -12.10 18.89
CA PRO A 30 -7.61 -13.33 19.17
C PRO A 30 -9.11 -13.20 18.90
N ASP A 31 -9.66 -11.99 19.10
CA ASP A 31 -11.07 -11.67 18.86
C ASP A 31 -11.32 -11.17 17.42
N ALA A 32 -10.38 -11.36 16.50
CA ALA A 32 -10.59 -11.03 15.09
C ALA A 32 -11.70 -11.94 14.55
N THR A 33 -12.92 -11.40 14.50
CA THR A 33 -14.04 -12.06 13.84
C THR A 33 -13.74 -12.13 12.34
N PHE A 34 -13.97 -13.30 11.73
CA PHE A 34 -13.92 -13.49 10.27
C PHE A 34 -15.05 -12.77 9.53
N GLU A 35 -15.67 -11.77 10.16
CA GLU A 35 -16.60 -10.91 9.46
C GLU A 35 -15.83 -10.00 8.49
N PRO A 36 -16.44 -9.64 7.35
CA PRO A 36 -15.80 -8.77 6.39
C PRO A 36 -15.53 -7.38 7.01
N ASP A 37 -14.30 -7.16 7.48
CA ASP A 37 -13.85 -5.83 7.90
C ASP A 37 -13.59 -4.98 6.66
N LEU A 38 -14.56 -4.13 6.34
CA LEU A 38 -14.49 -3.19 5.22
C LEU A 38 -13.21 -2.35 5.27
N ASN A 39 -12.75 -1.95 6.46
CA ASN A 39 -11.54 -1.15 6.60
C ASN A 39 -10.28 -1.94 6.22
N LEU A 40 -10.24 -3.24 6.54
CA LEU A 40 -9.15 -4.13 6.16
C LEU A 40 -9.12 -4.33 4.65
N HIS A 41 -10.28 -4.52 4.02
CA HIS A 41 -10.37 -4.58 2.56
C HIS A 41 -9.92 -3.28 1.89
N THR A 42 -10.35 -2.12 2.40
CA THR A 42 -9.92 -0.82 1.87
C THR A 42 -8.42 -0.60 2.05
N ALA A 43 -7.85 -0.95 3.20
CA ALA A 43 -6.41 -0.88 3.46
C ALA A 43 -5.59 -1.77 2.50
N THR A 44 -6.09 -2.98 2.26
CA THR A 44 -5.46 -3.94 1.34
C THR A 44 -5.55 -3.46 -0.11
N ALA A 45 -6.71 -2.96 -0.54
CA ALA A 45 -6.91 -2.38 -1.87
C ALA A 45 -6.04 -1.13 -2.10
N TYR A 46 -5.88 -0.27 -1.09
CA TYR A 46 -4.97 0.88 -1.15
C TYR A 46 -3.53 0.44 -1.40
N TRP A 47 -3.05 -0.56 -0.67
CA TRP A 47 -1.69 -1.08 -0.84
C TRP A 47 -1.46 -1.67 -2.23
N HIS A 48 -2.42 -2.47 -2.72
CA HIS A 48 -2.35 -3.03 -4.09
C HIS A 48 -2.35 -1.94 -5.17
N MET A 49 -3.12 -0.87 -4.99
CA MET A 49 -3.11 0.26 -5.92
C MET A 49 -1.73 0.91 -5.98
N CYS A 50 -1.06 1.12 -4.84
CA CYS A 50 0.31 1.62 -4.82
C CYS A 50 1.29 0.68 -5.54
N ASP A 51 1.19 -0.63 -5.30
CA ASP A 51 2.04 -1.65 -5.93
C ASP A 51 1.88 -1.68 -7.46
N LEU A 52 0.64 -1.62 -7.96
CA LEU A 52 0.35 -1.57 -9.40
C LEU A 52 0.95 -0.33 -10.07
N VAL A 53 0.88 0.84 -9.42
CA VAL A 53 1.52 2.06 -9.93
C VAL A 53 3.04 1.88 -9.99
N TRP A 54 3.65 1.25 -8.97
CA TRP A 54 5.09 1.02 -8.96
C TRP A 54 5.55 0.09 -10.08
N ILE A 55 4.81 -0.99 -10.33
CA ILE A 55 5.07 -1.93 -11.43
C ILE A 55 5.11 -1.23 -12.79
N LEU A 56 4.33 -0.16 -12.99
CA LEU A 56 4.34 0.61 -14.24
C LEU A 56 5.46 1.66 -14.26
N VAL A 57 5.67 2.36 -13.14
CA VAL A 57 6.64 3.46 -13.04
C VAL A 57 8.08 2.94 -13.06
N PHE A 58 8.37 1.83 -12.37
CA PHE A 58 9.71 1.26 -12.28
C PHE A 58 10.34 0.98 -13.66
N PRO A 59 9.76 0.17 -14.56
CA PRO A 59 10.35 -0.09 -15.86
C PRO A 59 10.43 1.17 -16.72
N THR A 60 9.45 2.06 -16.61
CA THR A 60 9.40 3.29 -17.43
C THR A 60 10.48 4.30 -17.04
N LEU A 61 10.85 4.39 -15.77
CA LEU A 61 11.82 5.37 -15.27
C LEU A 61 13.22 4.81 -15.04
N TYR A 62 13.35 3.51 -14.80
CA TYR A 62 14.63 2.88 -14.43
C TYR A 62 15.20 1.95 -15.50
N LEU A 63 14.37 1.39 -16.40
CA LEU A 63 14.81 0.42 -17.42
C LEU A 63 14.77 0.96 -18.86
N LEU A 64 14.06 2.07 -19.11
CA LEU A 64 14.01 2.80 -20.37
C LEU A 64 14.81 4.11 -20.25
#